data_AF-A0A2T9YG41-F1
#
_entry.id   AF-A0A2T9YG41-F1
#
_cell.length_a   1.000
_cell.length_b   1.000
_cell.length_c   1.000
_cell.angle_alpha   90.00
_cell.angle_beta   90.00
_cell.angle_gamma   90.00
#
_symmetry.space_group_name_H-M   'P 1'
#
loop_
_entity.id
_entity.type
_entity.pdbx_description
1 polymer ?
#
loop_
_entity_poly.entity_id
_entity_poly.type
_entity_poly.pdbx_seq_one_letter_code
_entity_poly.pdbx_strand_id
1 'polypeptide(L)'
;MLLRATLIFNRNFQPVYRSCRLTRFFNFNTRRMFGTVLFEASWKDVQSPTISTVSIPFSEFVVKYPDSIYTSARTIHGSHVVAFNKHTTRLAKSLNLLIEETPDTKKNFLDAFQQLFGHSKYEDFLTEEFWNQSLLPWMTKGVNEYQKTILPLQNSTVLPLDTNDTTVEPELPSDIQNTKKFKPDAKDSQDSIKKNDPVATLNPLETPQKIKPLDTPAELNEAKISISISIKPLMIRMHITKFVDNNKKNQQIILVKGTRENPTAKHAHWAEDRKPLEDLIIDPVNEVVLYDHTTLFCTEGLSSNFFVIQKKNKSDKSFKKRINPTNNSKLLLMSEEYEVVTCPTDKILIGTIMQIVIDICKLDNIDVVYRDSHIALKNHPLIEHIAKRVLDQLKVDSCKIL
;
A
#
# COMPACT_ATOMS: atom_id res chain seq x y z
N MET A 1 -1.71 -0.11 5.84
CA MET A 1 -1.11 1.25 5.98
C MET A 1 -2.02 2.26 5.27
N LEU A 2 -3.29 2.31 5.65
CA LEU A 2 -4.23 3.35 5.19
C LEU A 2 -3.82 4.70 5.78
N LEU A 3 -3.92 5.75 4.96
CA LEU A 3 -3.51 7.10 5.31
C LEU A 3 -4.06 7.57 6.67
N ARG A 4 -3.19 7.59 7.66
CA ARG A 4 -2.69 8.89 8.08
C ARG A 4 -1.41 9.11 7.26
N ALA A 5 -1.29 10.23 6.54
CA ALA A 5 0.05 10.78 6.35
C ALA A 5 0.73 10.72 7.72
N THR A 6 1.94 10.19 7.84
CA THR A 6 2.56 9.95 9.15
C THR A 6 2.74 11.31 9.85
N LEU A 7 1.71 11.71 10.60
CA LEU A 7 1.58 12.91 11.40
C LEU A 7 1.57 12.37 12.81
N ILE A 8 2.78 12.26 13.36
CA ILE A 8 2.99 11.55 14.62
C ILE A 8 2.82 12.52 15.77
N PHE A 9 2.18 11.99 16.81
CA PHE A 9 1.98 12.64 18.08
C PHE A 9 2.78 11.93 19.15
N ASN A 10 3.61 12.66 19.88
CA ASN A 10 4.05 12.24 21.20
C ASN A 10 4.18 13.48 22.10
N ARG A 11 3.63 13.42 23.31
CA ARG A 11 3.67 14.52 24.29
C ARG A 11 4.95 14.52 25.13
N ASN A 12 5.80 13.50 25.04
CA ASN A 12 7.03 13.39 25.82
C ASN A 12 8.20 13.04 24.90
N PHE A 13 8.96 14.05 24.45
CA PHE A 13 10.19 13.84 23.70
C PHE A 13 11.39 14.24 24.57
N GLN A 14 12.15 13.23 25.01
CA GLN A 14 13.53 13.39 25.49
C GLN A 14 14.40 12.65 24.46
N PRO A 15 15.44 13.29 23.89
CA PRO A 15 16.34 12.62 22.97
C PRO A 15 17.15 11.57 23.74
N VAL A 16 16.78 10.30 23.60
CA VAL A 16 17.55 9.21 24.19
C VAL A 16 18.79 8.95 23.32
N TYR A 17 19.87 9.68 23.58
CA TYR A 17 21.21 9.28 23.19
C TYR A 17 21.65 8.11 24.10
N ARG A 18 21.24 6.88 23.75
CA ARG A 18 21.86 5.69 24.33
C ARG A 18 22.66 4.99 23.24
N SER A 19 23.98 4.98 23.43
CA SER A 19 24.90 4.04 22.81
C SER A 19 24.43 2.62 23.15
N CYS A 20 23.74 1.97 22.22
CA CYS A 20 23.34 0.57 22.36
C CYS A 20 24.42 -0.32 21.77
N ARG A 21 25.13 -1.05 22.64
CA ARG A 21 25.83 -2.28 22.26
C ARG A 21 24.79 -3.27 21.72
N LEU A 22 24.81 -3.52 20.41
CA LEU A 22 23.97 -4.52 19.74
C LEU A 22 24.28 -5.91 20.32
N THR A 23 23.37 -6.44 21.13
CA THR A 23 23.27 -7.89 21.35
C THR A 23 22.26 -8.39 20.31
N ARG A 24 22.68 -9.32 19.45
CA ARG A 24 21.89 -9.90 18.36
C ARG A 24 20.58 -10.49 18.89
N PHE A 25 19.47 -9.79 18.70
CA PHE A 25 18.14 -10.39 18.70
C PHE A 25 17.70 -10.53 17.24
N PHE A 26 17.86 -11.73 16.70
CA PHE A 26 17.18 -12.12 15.46
C PHE A 26 15.69 -12.20 15.77
N ASN A 27 14.96 -11.11 15.56
CA ASN A 27 13.50 -11.12 15.55
C ASN A 27 13.02 -10.94 14.11
N PHE A 28 13.39 -11.89 13.25
CA PHE A 28 12.61 -12.13 12.05
C PHE A 28 11.26 -12.63 12.53
N ASN A 29 10.30 -11.71 12.62
CA ASN A 29 8.90 -11.99 12.79
C ASN A 29 8.54 -13.13 11.82
N THR A 30 8.40 -14.35 12.33
CA THR A 30 7.94 -15.55 11.59
C THR A 30 6.46 -15.41 11.32
N ARG A 31 6.03 -14.27 10.79
CA ARG A 31 4.71 -14.12 10.20
C ARG A 31 4.68 -15.11 9.06
N ARG A 32 3.82 -16.12 9.20
CA ARG A 32 3.51 -17.13 8.19
C ARG A 32 3.59 -16.45 6.81
N MET A 33 4.60 -16.80 6.02
CA MET A 33 4.69 -16.24 4.69
C MET A 33 3.50 -16.77 3.92
N PHE A 34 2.56 -15.88 3.62
CA PHE A 34 1.46 -16.20 2.73
C PHE A 34 2.06 -16.38 1.33
N GLY A 35 1.52 -17.34 0.57
CA GLY A 35 1.94 -17.55 -0.81
C GLY A 35 1.87 -16.23 -1.61
N THR A 36 2.83 -16.06 -2.52
CA THR A 36 2.95 -14.89 -3.38
C THR A 36 2.82 -15.33 -4.82
N VAL A 37 2.25 -14.49 -5.68
CA VAL A 37 2.28 -14.75 -7.12
C VAL A 37 3.37 -13.88 -7.73
N LEU A 38 4.31 -14.54 -8.40
CA LEU A 38 5.44 -13.93 -9.07
C LEU A 38 5.29 -14.08 -10.58
N PHE A 39 5.35 -12.94 -11.26
CA PHE A 39 5.41 -12.82 -12.71
C PHE A 39 6.81 -12.35 -13.09
N GLU A 40 7.44 -13.03 -14.05
CA GLU A 40 8.73 -12.64 -14.61
C GLU A 40 8.67 -12.78 -16.14
N ALA A 41 9.13 -11.76 -16.86
CA ALA A 41 9.44 -11.90 -18.28
C ALA A 41 10.61 -11.00 -18.67
N SER A 42 11.28 -11.40 -19.75
CA SER A 42 12.14 -10.51 -20.51
C SER A 42 11.30 -9.40 -21.14
N TRP A 43 11.93 -8.31 -21.57
CA TRP A 43 11.25 -7.28 -22.35
C TRP A 43 10.80 -7.77 -23.74
N LYS A 44 11.37 -8.87 -24.26
CA LYS A 44 10.97 -9.53 -25.52
C LYS A 44 9.65 -10.29 -25.36
N ASP A 45 9.47 -10.89 -24.19
CA ASP A 45 8.40 -11.84 -23.92
C ASP A 45 7.34 -11.23 -23.02
N VAL A 46 7.18 -9.90 -23.05
CA VAL A 46 6.21 -9.22 -22.20
C VAL A 46 4.82 -9.81 -22.41
N GLN A 47 4.45 -10.28 -23.60
CA GLN A 47 3.11 -10.87 -23.79
C GLN A 47 2.90 -12.23 -23.07
N SER A 48 3.97 -12.91 -22.66
CA SER A 48 3.93 -14.27 -22.09
C SER A 48 4.80 -14.40 -20.83
N PRO A 49 4.44 -13.75 -19.71
CA PRO A 49 5.18 -13.90 -18.46
C PRO A 49 5.14 -15.33 -17.92
N THR A 50 6.27 -15.74 -17.34
CA THR A 50 6.32 -16.92 -16.47
C THR A 50 5.62 -16.59 -15.16
N ILE A 51 4.67 -17.43 -14.75
CA ILE A 51 3.88 -17.25 -13.55
C ILE A 51 4.23 -18.38 -12.58
N SER A 52 4.56 -18.01 -11.35
CA SER A 52 4.89 -18.97 -10.31
C SER A 52 4.29 -18.56 -8.97
N THR A 53 3.96 -19.55 -8.15
CA THR A 53 3.62 -19.33 -6.74
C THR A 53 4.86 -19.60 -5.91
N VAL A 54 5.37 -18.57 -5.25
CA VAL A 54 6.60 -18.64 -4.45
C VAL A 54 6.37 -18.01 -3.07
N SER A 55 7.30 -18.25 -2.15
CA SER A 55 7.29 -17.63 -0.82
C SER A 55 8.54 -16.76 -0.65
N ILE A 56 8.59 -15.64 -1.36
CA ILE A 56 9.71 -14.69 -1.28
C ILE A 56 9.29 -13.43 -0.51
N PRO A 57 10.09 -12.95 0.45
CA PRO A 57 9.87 -11.65 1.06
C PRO A 57 9.98 -10.51 0.04
N PHE A 58 9.27 -9.41 0.30
CA PHE A 58 9.34 -8.22 -0.55
C PHE A 58 10.78 -7.65 -0.67
N SER A 59 11.54 -7.65 0.43
CA SER A 59 12.92 -7.17 0.43
C SER A 59 13.80 -7.99 -0.52
N GLU A 60 13.72 -9.32 -0.44
CA GLU A 60 14.42 -10.23 -1.36
C GLU A 60 13.97 -10.05 -2.81
N PHE A 61 12.66 -9.89 -3.04
CA PHE A 61 12.11 -9.63 -4.37
C PHE A 61 12.74 -8.39 -5.03
N VAL A 62 12.82 -7.27 -4.32
CA VAL A 62 13.31 -6.00 -4.88
C VAL A 62 14.81 -6.04 -5.15
N VAL A 63 15.60 -6.65 -4.26
CA VAL A 63 17.07 -6.61 -4.34
C VAL A 63 17.67 -7.69 -5.25
N LYS A 64 16.85 -8.63 -5.76
CA LYS A 64 17.33 -9.68 -6.68
C LYS A 64 18.09 -9.12 -7.90
N TYR A 65 17.74 -7.91 -8.34
CA TYR A 65 18.43 -7.20 -9.42
C TYR A 65 18.80 -5.79 -8.96
N PRO A 66 20.07 -5.52 -8.59
CA PRO A 66 20.48 -4.24 -8.01
C PRO A 66 20.31 -3.07 -9.00
N ASP A 67 20.56 -3.33 -10.30
CA ASP A 67 20.33 -2.39 -11.40
C ASP A 67 18.84 -2.38 -11.80
N SER A 68 17.96 -2.07 -10.84
CA SER A 68 16.53 -2.00 -11.07
C SER A 68 15.87 -0.85 -10.33
N ILE A 69 14.73 -0.44 -10.89
CA ILE A 69 13.80 0.48 -10.25
C ILE A 69 12.52 -0.28 -9.88
N TYR A 70 11.81 0.21 -8.87
CA TYR A 70 10.57 -0.44 -8.45
C TYR A 70 9.48 0.53 -8.03
N THR A 71 8.25 0.05 -8.07
CA THR A 71 7.07 0.74 -7.53
C THR A 71 6.22 -0.27 -6.78
N SER A 72 5.41 0.20 -5.83
CA SER A 72 4.39 -0.64 -5.21
C SER A 72 3.08 0.12 -5.19
N ALA A 73 2.01 -0.60 -5.49
CA ALA A 73 0.62 -0.17 -5.48
C ALA A 73 -0.21 -1.12 -4.60
N ARG A 74 -1.42 -0.71 -4.27
CA ARG A 74 -2.42 -1.58 -3.62
C ARG A 74 -3.63 -1.73 -4.54
N THR A 75 -4.37 -2.83 -4.37
CA THR A 75 -5.70 -2.93 -4.93
C THR A 75 -6.76 -2.39 -3.97
N ILE A 76 -7.89 -1.95 -4.53
CA ILE A 76 -9.14 -1.69 -3.82
C ILE A 76 -10.16 -2.73 -4.30
N HIS A 77 -10.92 -3.29 -3.36
CA HIS A 77 -11.86 -4.39 -3.60
C HIS A 77 -11.21 -5.61 -4.28
N GLY A 78 -9.91 -5.78 -4.10
CA GLY A 78 -9.14 -6.89 -4.67
C GLY A 78 -8.85 -6.79 -6.17
N SER A 79 -9.49 -5.89 -6.93
CA SER A 79 -9.40 -5.84 -8.39
C SER A 79 -8.80 -4.55 -8.95
N HIS A 80 -8.96 -3.40 -8.30
CA HIS A 80 -8.61 -2.10 -8.89
C HIS A 80 -7.30 -1.55 -8.36
N VAL A 81 -6.33 -1.25 -9.23
CA VAL A 81 -5.04 -0.68 -8.82
C VAL A 81 -5.18 0.82 -8.55
N VAL A 82 -4.88 1.23 -7.32
CA VAL A 82 -4.98 2.65 -6.93
C VAL A 82 -3.99 3.50 -7.70
N ALA A 83 -4.46 4.57 -8.33
CA ALA A 83 -3.65 5.60 -8.98
C ALA A 83 -2.61 5.02 -9.96
N PHE A 84 -3.03 4.07 -10.80
CA PHE A 84 -2.17 3.34 -11.72
C PHE A 84 -1.24 4.25 -12.54
N ASN A 85 -1.79 5.29 -13.18
CA ASN A 85 -1.02 6.24 -13.98
C ASN A 85 0.10 6.92 -13.18
N LYS A 86 -0.15 7.29 -11.90
CA LYS A 86 0.88 7.87 -11.04
C LYS A 86 2.01 6.88 -10.75
N HIS A 87 1.71 5.58 -10.70
CA HIS A 87 2.72 4.54 -10.54
C HIS A 87 3.56 4.33 -11.81
N THR A 88 2.95 4.34 -12.99
CA THR A 88 3.67 4.19 -14.28
C THR A 88 4.51 5.42 -14.60
N THR A 89 4.00 6.64 -14.37
CA THR A 89 4.80 7.87 -14.47
C THR A 89 6.02 7.82 -13.56
N ARG A 90 5.87 7.31 -12.32
CA ARG A 90 7.01 7.14 -11.41
C ARG A 90 8.02 6.10 -11.90
N LEU A 91 7.55 4.98 -12.45
CA LEU A 91 8.40 3.96 -13.06
C LEU A 91 9.19 4.56 -14.22
N ALA A 92 8.52 5.23 -15.16
CA ALA A 92 9.15 5.90 -16.30
C ALA A 92 10.24 6.89 -15.85
N LYS A 93 9.91 7.77 -14.91
CA LYS A 93 10.88 8.75 -14.38
C LYS A 93 12.07 8.07 -13.71
N SER A 94 11.83 7.07 -12.87
CA SER A 94 12.92 6.36 -12.16
C SER A 94 13.80 5.59 -13.15
N LEU A 95 13.19 4.92 -14.14
CA LEU A 95 13.90 4.20 -15.18
C LEU A 95 14.77 5.14 -16.02
N ASN A 96 14.24 6.31 -16.40
CA ASN A 96 15.02 7.32 -17.11
C ASN A 96 16.23 7.79 -16.30
N LEU A 97 16.05 8.06 -15.00
CA LEU A 97 17.16 8.44 -14.12
C LEU A 97 18.22 7.33 -14.00
N LEU A 98 17.80 6.06 -13.93
CA LEU A 98 18.72 4.92 -13.90
C LEU A 98 19.48 4.78 -15.24
N ILE A 99 18.81 4.99 -16.38
CA ILE A 99 19.43 4.91 -17.71
C ILE A 99 20.48 6.02 -17.88
N GLU A 100 20.17 7.24 -17.44
CA GLU A 100 21.04 8.42 -17.58
C GLU A 100 22.15 8.49 -16.52
N GLU A 101 22.23 7.52 -15.59
CA GLU A 101 23.22 7.52 -14.50
C GLU A 101 24.67 7.51 -15.00
N THR A 102 24.95 6.71 -16.05
CA THR A 102 26.27 6.69 -16.70
C THR A 102 26.15 6.54 -18.23
N PRO A 103 27.13 7.04 -19.00
CA PRO A 103 27.15 6.86 -20.46
C PRO A 103 27.11 5.39 -20.88
N ASP A 104 27.79 4.51 -20.14
CA ASP A 104 27.82 3.07 -20.40
C ASP A 104 26.46 2.42 -20.10
N THR A 105 25.81 2.80 -19.00
CA THR A 105 24.46 2.34 -18.68
C THR A 105 23.49 2.71 -19.79
N LYS A 106 23.52 3.97 -20.25
CA LYS A 106 22.70 4.45 -21.35
C LYS A 106 22.96 3.68 -22.64
N LYS A 107 24.23 3.56 -23.05
CA LYS A 107 24.61 2.84 -24.27
C LYS A 107 24.13 1.39 -24.22
N ASN A 108 24.42 0.66 -23.14
CA ASN A 108 24.01 -0.73 -22.98
C ASN A 108 22.49 -0.89 -23.01
N PHE A 109 21.75 0.03 -22.38
CA PHE A 109 20.29 0.02 -22.44
C PHE A 109 19.79 0.25 -23.87
N LEU A 110 20.33 1.23 -24.59
CA LEU A 110 19.94 1.54 -25.96
C LEU A 110 20.23 0.39 -26.93
N ASP A 111 21.42 -0.21 -26.83
CA ASP A 111 21.81 -1.36 -27.65
C ASP A 111 20.84 -2.54 -27.43
N ALA A 112 20.52 -2.82 -26.16
CA ALA A 112 19.60 -3.88 -25.82
C ALA A 112 18.15 -3.55 -26.21
N PHE A 113 17.69 -2.31 -26.00
CA PHE A 113 16.37 -1.84 -26.41
C PHE A 113 16.18 -1.92 -27.93
N GLN A 114 17.18 -1.48 -28.71
CA GLN A 114 17.16 -1.58 -30.17
C GLN A 114 17.09 -3.03 -30.65
N GLN A 115 17.82 -3.95 -30.01
CA GLN A 115 17.73 -5.38 -30.31
C GLN A 115 16.36 -6.00 -29.98
N LEU A 116 15.63 -5.42 -29.03
CA LEU A 116 14.31 -5.89 -28.61
C LEU A 116 13.18 -5.36 -29.51
N PHE A 117 13.16 -4.06 -29.75
CA PHE A 117 12.05 -3.36 -30.39
C PHE A 117 12.30 -3.02 -31.86
N GLY A 118 13.51 -3.21 -32.36
CA GLY A 118 13.87 -2.91 -33.75
C GLY A 118 13.98 -1.40 -34.05
N HIS A 119 13.88 -0.53 -33.04
CA HIS A 119 14.07 0.91 -33.18
C HIS A 119 14.85 1.50 -31.99
N SER A 120 15.46 2.66 -32.21
CA SER A 120 16.25 3.37 -31.21
C SER A 120 15.47 4.41 -30.40
N LYS A 121 14.18 4.61 -30.69
CA LYS A 121 13.31 5.51 -29.92
C LYS A 121 12.96 4.86 -28.58
N TYR A 122 13.78 5.11 -27.57
CA TYR A 122 13.56 4.59 -26.21
C TYR A 122 12.58 5.46 -25.43
N GLU A 123 12.27 6.66 -25.92
CA GLU A 123 11.36 7.60 -25.28
C GLU A 123 9.92 7.07 -25.19
N ASP A 124 9.60 5.99 -25.92
CA ASP A 124 8.27 5.36 -25.88
C ASP A 124 7.90 4.92 -24.46
N PHE A 125 8.86 4.44 -23.64
CA PHE A 125 8.56 4.08 -22.24
C PHE A 125 8.24 5.29 -21.35
N LEU A 126 8.50 6.52 -21.80
CA LEU A 126 8.10 7.73 -21.08
C LEU A 126 6.60 8.02 -21.22
N THR A 127 5.94 7.38 -22.18
CA THR A 127 4.50 7.57 -22.45
C THR A 127 3.64 6.70 -21.56
N GLU A 128 2.43 7.19 -21.22
CA GLU A 128 1.44 6.38 -20.50
C GLU A 128 0.99 5.17 -21.33
N GLU A 129 0.87 5.35 -22.65
CA GLU A 129 0.42 4.32 -23.58
C GLU A 129 1.29 3.06 -23.54
N PHE A 130 2.62 3.22 -23.53
CA PHE A 130 3.56 2.09 -23.43
C PHE A 130 3.27 1.23 -22.19
N TRP A 131 3.08 1.85 -21.03
CA TRP A 131 2.81 1.12 -19.79
C TRP A 131 1.40 0.53 -19.74
N ASN A 132 0.41 1.21 -20.32
CA ASN A 132 -0.95 0.67 -20.44
C ASN A 132 -0.95 -0.59 -21.30
N GLN A 133 -0.23 -0.59 -22.43
CA GLN A 133 -0.14 -1.77 -23.30
C GLN A 133 0.70 -2.89 -22.68
N SER A 134 1.80 -2.56 -22.01
CA SER A 134 2.77 -3.54 -21.52
C SER A 134 2.44 -4.11 -20.14
N LEU A 135 2.10 -3.25 -19.17
CA LEU A 135 1.90 -3.66 -17.78
C LEU A 135 0.45 -3.91 -17.41
N LEU A 136 -0.52 -3.19 -17.97
CA LEU A 136 -1.92 -3.34 -17.56
C LEU A 136 -2.43 -4.78 -17.71
N PRO A 137 -2.20 -5.47 -18.85
CA PRO A 137 -2.61 -6.87 -19.00
C PRO A 137 -1.97 -7.79 -17.95
N TRP A 138 -0.73 -7.49 -17.55
CA TRP A 138 -0.03 -8.23 -16.51
C TRP A 138 -0.69 -8.07 -15.17
N MET A 139 -0.93 -6.82 -14.74
CA MET A 139 -1.57 -6.56 -13.45
C MET A 139 -2.94 -7.23 -13.38
N THR A 140 -3.75 -7.14 -14.43
CA THR A 140 -5.04 -7.83 -14.49
C THR A 140 -4.87 -9.34 -14.36
N LYS A 141 -4.00 -9.96 -15.16
CA LYS A 141 -3.72 -11.40 -15.08
C LYS A 141 -3.20 -11.82 -13.71
N GLY A 142 -2.28 -11.05 -13.13
CA GLY A 142 -1.67 -11.36 -11.85
C GLY A 142 -2.59 -11.20 -10.66
N VAL A 143 -3.44 -10.18 -10.67
CA VAL A 143 -4.48 -10.03 -9.66
C VAL A 143 -5.47 -11.20 -9.74
N ASN A 144 -5.88 -11.59 -10.95
CA ASN A 144 -6.76 -12.76 -11.15
C ASN A 144 -6.11 -14.06 -10.65
N GLU A 145 -4.84 -14.30 -10.98
CA GLU A 145 -4.11 -15.48 -10.49
C GLU A 145 -3.95 -15.45 -8.96
N TYR A 146 -3.66 -14.29 -8.36
CA TYR A 146 -3.59 -14.15 -6.90
C TYR A 146 -4.94 -14.48 -6.23
N GLN A 147 -6.03 -13.96 -6.76
CA GLN A 147 -7.39 -14.24 -6.26
C GLN A 147 -7.76 -15.72 -6.41
N LYS A 148 -7.33 -16.37 -7.50
CA LYS A 148 -7.61 -17.78 -7.76
C LYS A 148 -6.78 -18.73 -6.91
N THR A 149 -5.49 -18.43 -6.72
CA THR A 149 -4.52 -19.39 -6.14
C THR A 149 -4.22 -19.14 -4.67
N ILE A 150 -4.06 -17.87 -4.27
CA ILE A 150 -3.59 -17.54 -2.93
C ILE A 150 -4.77 -17.30 -1.98
N LEU A 151 -5.79 -16.60 -2.45
CA LEU A 151 -6.90 -16.18 -1.59
C LEU A 151 -7.66 -17.36 -0.96
N PRO A 152 -7.98 -18.46 -1.67
CA PRO A 152 -8.67 -19.60 -1.07
C PRO A 152 -7.84 -20.29 0.02
N LEU A 153 -6.51 -20.34 -0.15
CA LEU A 153 -5.60 -20.92 0.85
C LEU A 153 -5.59 -20.11 2.15
N GLN A 154 -5.72 -18.78 2.05
CA GLN A 154 -5.79 -17.91 3.23
C GLN A 154 -7.09 -18.11 4.00
N ASN A 155 -8.22 -18.24 3.29
CA ASN A 155 -9.52 -18.42 3.92
C ASN A 155 -9.66 -19.80 4.58
N SER A 156 -9.01 -20.83 4.01
CA SER A 156 -9.05 -22.19 4.56
C SER A 156 -8.20 -22.37 5.82
N THR A 157 -7.23 -21.47 6.06
CA THR A 157 -6.30 -21.57 7.20
C THR A 157 -6.91 -21.07 8.51
N VAL A 158 -8.08 -20.41 8.46
CA VAL A 158 -8.87 -20.09 9.65
C VAL A 158 -9.65 -21.33 10.06
N LEU A 159 -8.93 -22.37 10.50
CA LEU A 159 -9.57 -23.40 11.32
C LEU A 159 -10.02 -22.71 12.61
N PRO A 160 -11.27 -22.91 13.06
CA PRO A 160 -11.70 -22.40 14.34
C PRO A 160 -10.70 -22.92 15.38
N LEU A 161 -10.08 -21.99 16.12
CA LEU A 161 -9.46 -22.36 17.38
C LEU A 161 -10.59 -23.00 18.18
N ASP A 162 -10.54 -24.32 18.35
CA ASP A 162 -11.45 -25.04 19.23
C ASP A 162 -11.34 -24.38 20.60
N THR A 163 -12.32 -23.54 20.94
CA THR A 163 -12.42 -22.89 22.26
C THR A 163 -12.87 -23.87 23.34
N ASN A 164 -12.78 -25.18 23.10
CA ASN A 164 -12.94 -26.20 24.13
C ASN A 164 -11.63 -26.39 24.90
N ASP A 165 -11.08 -25.31 25.43
CA ASP A 165 -10.21 -25.39 26.60
C ASP A 165 -11.12 -25.32 27.83
N THR A 166 -11.90 -26.39 28.03
CA THR A 166 -12.51 -26.66 29.32
C THR A 166 -11.36 -27.02 30.23
N THR A 167 -10.95 -26.06 31.06
CA THR A 167 -10.12 -26.32 32.23
C THR A 167 -10.91 -27.28 33.12
N VAL A 168 -10.70 -28.58 32.91
CA VAL A 168 -11.18 -29.63 33.82
C VAL A 168 -10.24 -29.59 35.02
N GLU A 169 -10.72 -29.03 36.13
CA GLU A 169 -10.19 -29.35 37.45
C GLU A 169 -10.27 -30.87 37.67
N PRO A 170 -9.22 -31.53 38.17
CA PRO A 170 -9.24 -32.98 38.35
C PRO A 170 -10.08 -33.33 39.59
N GLU A 171 -11.32 -33.75 39.37
CA GLU A 171 -12.10 -34.46 40.39
C GLU A 171 -11.86 -35.98 40.33
N LEU A 172 -11.73 -36.58 41.52
CA LEU A 172 -11.52 -38.00 41.81
C LEU A 172 -12.70 -38.88 41.32
N PRO A 173 -12.49 -40.18 41.07
CA PRO A 173 -13.45 -41.02 40.39
C PRO A 173 -14.57 -41.52 41.30
N SER A 174 -15.81 -41.47 40.81
CA SER A 174 -16.90 -42.32 41.31
C SER A 174 -17.71 -42.95 40.15
N ASP A 175 -17.52 -44.26 40.06
CA ASP A 175 -18.41 -45.35 39.65
C ASP A 175 -19.78 -45.15 38.95
N ILE A 176 -19.88 -45.87 37.82
CA ILE A 176 -20.96 -46.79 37.33
C ILE A 176 -22.36 -46.21 37.01
N GLN A 177 -22.78 -46.29 35.72
CA GLN A 177 -23.84 -47.20 35.18
C GLN A 177 -24.33 -46.83 33.76
N ASN A 178 -24.34 -47.83 32.86
CA ASN A 178 -25.41 -48.27 31.92
C ASN A 178 -26.31 -47.22 31.22
N THR A 179 -26.72 -47.28 29.94
CA THR A 179 -26.93 -48.39 28.99
C THR A 179 -27.39 -47.83 27.62
N LYS A 180 -27.06 -48.53 26.52
CA LYS A 180 -27.86 -48.83 25.30
C LYS A 180 -28.77 -47.74 24.67
N LYS A 181 -28.64 -47.49 23.36
CA LYS A 181 -29.42 -48.17 22.29
C LYS A 181 -29.10 -47.65 20.87
N PHE A 182 -28.84 -48.62 19.99
CA PHE A 182 -28.92 -48.58 18.53
C PHE A 182 -30.36 -48.32 18.04
N LYS A 183 -30.54 -47.58 16.94
CA LYS A 183 -30.93 -48.16 15.63
C LYS A 183 -30.90 -47.14 14.48
N PRO A 184 -30.62 -47.61 13.24
CA PRO A 184 -30.62 -46.84 12.00
C PRO A 184 -31.90 -47.08 11.16
N ASP A 185 -32.00 -46.43 10.00
CA ASP A 185 -32.56 -46.90 8.70
C ASP A 185 -33.00 -45.64 7.91
N ALA A 186 -32.49 -45.31 6.71
CA ALA A 186 -32.44 -46.00 5.41
C ALA A 186 -33.63 -45.64 4.49
N LYS A 187 -33.29 -45.59 3.18
CA LYS A 187 -34.15 -45.77 1.97
C LYS A 187 -34.85 -44.51 1.43
N ASP A 188 -34.49 -44.12 0.19
CA ASP A 188 -35.07 -44.54 -1.10
C ASP A 188 -36.12 -43.48 -1.51
N SER A 189 -36.41 -43.09 -2.73
CA SER A 189 -36.05 -43.51 -4.09
C SER A 189 -36.82 -42.57 -5.04
N GLN A 190 -36.27 -42.39 -6.25
CA GLN A 190 -36.96 -42.37 -7.54
C GLN A 190 -37.95 -41.25 -7.93
N ASP A 191 -37.63 -40.71 -9.12
CA ASP A 191 -38.47 -40.55 -10.31
C ASP A 191 -39.79 -39.80 -10.21
N SER A 192 -39.92 -38.71 -10.98
CA SER A 192 -40.38 -38.82 -12.37
C SER A 192 -40.83 -37.47 -12.97
N ILE A 193 -40.54 -37.38 -14.26
CA ILE A 193 -40.98 -36.43 -15.29
C ILE A 193 -42.49 -36.13 -15.22
N LYS A 194 -42.87 -34.86 -15.37
CA LYS A 194 -44.04 -34.44 -16.17
C LYS A 194 -43.94 -33.00 -16.65
N LYS A 195 -44.03 -32.87 -17.98
CA LYS A 195 -44.28 -31.66 -18.76
C LYS A 195 -45.60 -30.99 -18.32
N ASN A 196 -45.64 -29.66 -18.39
CA ASN A 196 -46.67 -28.88 -19.10
C ASN A 196 -46.39 -27.39 -18.93
N ASP A 197 -46.20 -26.68 -20.05
CA ASP A 197 -46.28 -25.22 -20.11
C ASP A 197 -47.73 -24.77 -19.92
N PRO A 198 -47.94 -23.64 -19.23
CA PRO A 198 -48.85 -22.66 -19.80
C PRO A 198 -48.37 -21.21 -19.66
N VAL A 199 -48.49 -20.51 -20.79
CA VAL A 199 -49.06 -19.15 -20.92
C VAL A 199 -48.44 -18.06 -20.03
N ALA A 200 -47.61 -17.24 -20.68
CA ALA A 200 -47.07 -16.00 -20.16
C ALA A 200 -48.20 -15.04 -19.70
N THR A 201 -48.30 -14.88 -18.39
CA THR A 201 -49.07 -13.81 -17.74
C THR A 201 -48.07 -12.75 -17.30
N LEU A 202 -48.23 -11.51 -17.78
CA LEU A 202 -47.38 -10.38 -17.37
C LEU A 202 -47.59 -10.10 -15.88
N ASN A 203 -46.59 -10.43 -15.06
CA ASN A 203 -46.58 -10.09 -13.64
C ASN A 203 -46.44 -8.56 -13.46
N PRO A 204 -47.13 -7.97 -12.45
CA PRO A 204 -46.93 -6.57 -12.10
C PRO A 204 -45.48 -6.34 -11.65
N LEU A 205 -44.94 -5.19 -12.05
CA LEU A 205 -43.62 -4.68 -11.70
C LEU A 205 -43.33 -4.92 -10.21
N GLU A 206 -42.42 -5.86 -9.90
CA GLU A 206 -42.00 -6.12 -8.53
C GLU A 206 -41.42 -4.83 -7.94
N THR A 207 -41.93 -4.47 -6.77
CA THR A 207 -41.42 -3.34 -5.98
C THR A 207 -39.93 -3.60 -5.69
N PRO A 208 -39.05 -2.57 -5.76
CA PRO A 208 -37.62 -2.77 -5.55
C PRO A 208 -37.39 -3.45 -4.21
N GLN A 209 -36.91 -4.70 -4.23
CA GLN A 209 -36.50 -5.39 -3.02
C GLN A 209 -35.47 -4.52 -2.32
N LYS A 210 -35.77 -4.11 -1.08
CA LYS A 210 -34.80 -3.44 -0.20
C LYS A 210 -33.59 -4.36 -0.08
N ILE A 211 -32.52 -4.01 -0.79
CA ILE A 211 -31.21 -4.65 -0.65
C ILE A 211 -30.83 -4.52 0.82
N LYS A 212 -30.77 -5.65 1.54
CA LYS A 212 -30.20 -5.70 2.89
C LYS A 212 -28.77 -5.17 2.79
N PRO A 213 -28.36 -4.19 3.62
CA PRO A 213 -26.96 -3.80 3.67
C PRO A 213 -26.12 -5.03 4.02
N LEU A 214 -25.07 -5.26 3.23
CA LEU A 214 -24.14 -6.35 3.44
C LEU A 214 -23.32 -6.04 4.71
N ASP A 215 -23.89 -6.35 5.87
CA ASP A 215 -23.46 -5.87 7.20
C ASP A 215 -22.21 -6.56 7.76
N THR A 216 -21.48 -7.31 6.95
CA THR A 216 -20.08 -7.60 7.26
C THR A 216 -19.25 -6.98 6.15
N PRO A 217 -18.34 -6.03 6.46
CA PRO A 217 -17.38 -5.60 5.47
C PRO A 217 -16.57 -6.84 5.14
N ALA A 218 -16.93 -7.53 4.06
CA ALA A 218 -16.14 -8.62 3.50
C ALA A 218 -14.70 -8.15 3.59
N GLU A 219 -13.87 -8.84 4.37
CA GLU A 219 -12.49 -8.45 4.59
C GLU A 219 -11.94 -8.09 3.23
N LEU A 220 -11.62 -6.80 3.05
CA LEU A 220 -11.31 -6.30 1.73
C LEU A 220 -10.08 -7.08 1.28
N ASN A 221 -10.26 -7.95 0.29
CA ASN A 221 -9.24 -8.87 -0.23
C ASN A 221 -8.21 -8.11 -1.05
N GLU A 222 -7.63 -7.08 -0.45
CA GLU A 222 -6.66 -6.21 -1.07
C GLU A 222 -5.33 -6.93 -1.22
N ALA A 223 -4.69 -6.64 -2.35
CA ALA A 223 -3.37 -7.12 -2.67
C ALA A 223 -2.39 -5.93 -2.70
N LYS A 224 -1.15 -6.18 -2.30
CA LYS A 224 -0.01 -5.33 -2.60
C LYS A 224 0.59 -5.83 -3.90
N ILE A 225 0.69 -4.96 -4.89
CA ILE A 225 1.36 -5.22 -6.17
C ILE A 225 2.68 -4.48 -6.15
N SER A 226 3.79 -5.19 -6.35
CA SER A 226 5.12 -4.59 -6.47
C SER A 226 5.68 -4.91 -7.84
N ILE A 227 6.11 -3.90 -8.58
CA ILE A 227 6.66 -4.04 -9.93
C ILE A 227 8.12 -3.59 -9.86
N SER A 228 9.03 -4.40 -10.38
CA SER A 228 10.46 -4.13 -10.51
C SER A 228 10.85 -4.25 -11.97
N ILE A 229 11.65 -3.29 -12.44
CA ILE A 229 12.16 -3.22 -13.81
C ILE A 229 13.67 -3.14 -13.72
N SER A 230 14.34 -4.20 -14.18
CA SER A 230 15.79 -4.24 -14.28
C SER A 230 16.25 -3.92 -15.69
N ILE A 231 17.41 -3.27 -15.78
CA ILE A 231 18.12 -3.03 -17.04
C ILE A 231 19.26 -4.02 -17.29
N LYS A 232 19.63 -4.82 -16.28
CA LYS A 232 20.72 -5.82 -16.34
C LYS A 232 20.34 -7.06 -15.49
N PRO A 233 19.71 -8.07 -16.10
CA PRO A 233 19.21 -8.13 -17.48
C PRO A 233 17.96 -7.26 -17.67
N LEU A 234 17.59 -6.96 -18.92
CA LEU A 234 16.32 -6.30 -19.23
C LEU A 234 15.14 -7.23 -18.87
N MET A 235 14.55 -6.97 -17.71
CA MET A 235 13.51 -7.82 -17.12
C MET A 235 12.43 -6.98 -16.45
N ILE A 236 11.18 -7.42 -16.60
CA ILE A 236 10.04 -6.91 -15.85
C ILE A 236 9.57 -8.00 -14.89
N ARG A 237 9.36 -7.62 -13.65
CA ARG A 237 8.94 -8.53 -12.58
C ARG A 237 7.81 -7.92 -11.80
N MET A 238 6.84 -8.75 -11.42
CA MET A 238 5.72 -8.32 -10.61
C MET A 238 5.43 -9.34 -9.52
N HIS A 239 5.31 -8.83 -8.31
CA HIS A 239 5.14 -9.59 -7.08
C HIS A 239 3.86 -9.15 -6.39
N ILE A 240 2.91 -10.07 -6.28
CA ILE A 240 1.58 -9.83 -5.74
C ILE A 240 1.42 -10.62 -4.45
N THR A 241 1.12 -9.90 -3.37
CA THR A 241 0.97 -10.48 -2.02
C THR A 241 -0.30 -9.96 -1.37
N LYS A 242 -0.69 -10.60 -0.26
CA LYS A 242 -1.72 -10.02 0.63
C LYS A 242 -1.30 -8.62 1.04
N PHE A 243 -2.22 -7.67 0.93
CA PHE A 243 -2.07 -6.40 1.61
C PHE A 243 -2.36 -6.61 3.09
N VAL A 244 -1.34 -6.45 3.93
CA VAL A 244 -1.50 -6.54 5.39
C VAL A 244 -1.69 -5.12 5.92
N ASP A 245 -2.90 -4.81 6.37
CA ASP A 245 -3.11 -3.57 7.12
C ASP A 245 -2.56 -3.74 8.54
N ASN A 246 -1.37 -3.20 8.77
CA ASN A 246 -0.81 -3.05 10.11
C ASN A 246 -1.55 -1.92 10.84
N ASN A 247 -2.86 -2.05 11.07
CA ASN A 247 -3.69 -1.10 11.81
C ASN A 247 -3.31 -1.14 13.29
N LYS A 248 -2.10 -0.65 13.59
CA LYS A 248 -1.56 -0.58 14.94
C LYS A 248 -2.21 0.61 15.63
N LYS A 249 -2.92 0.32 16.72
CA LYS A 249 -3.30 1.34 17.70
C LYS A 249 -1.99 1.93 18.25
N ASN A 250 -1.88 3.26 18.30
CA ASN A 250 -0.68 4.03 18.70
C ASN A 250 0.41 4.09 17.62
N GLN A 251 0.32 5.11 16.74
CA GLN A 251 1.35 5.38 15.75
C GLN A 251 2.56 6.06 16.41
N GLN A 252 3.70 5.36 16.48
CA GLN A 252 4.97 5.94 16.92
C GLN A 252 5.98 5.97 15.77
N ILE A 253 6.83 7.01 15.78
CA ILE A 253 8.03 7.04 14.95
C ILE A 253 9.28 7.12 15.81
N ILE A 254 10.38 6.73 15.20
CA ILE A 254 11.72 7.08 15.66
C ILE A 254 12.38 7.98 14.61
N LEU A 255 13.21 8.91 15.08
CA LEU A 255 14.03 9.75 14.21
C LEU A 255 15.41 9.14 14.10
N VAL A 256 15.89 8.99 12.87
CA VAL A 256 17.22 8.45 12.61
C VAL A 256 17.98 9.40 11.71
N LYS A 257 19.25 9.63 12.07
CA LYS A 257 20.17 10.42 11.26
C LYS A 257 20.33 9.76 9.90
N GLY A 258 20.07 10.50 8.84
CA GLY A 258 20.30 10.03 7.47
C GLY A 258 19.60 10.86 6.42
N THR A 259 20.10 10.75 5.20
CA THR A 259 19.47 11.27 3.98
C THR A 259 19.62 10.21 2.90
N ARG A 260 18.75 10.25 1.90
CA ARG A 260 18.91 9.42 0.70
C ARG A 260 19.92 10.08 -0.22
N GLU A 261 20.81 9.29 -0.82
CA GLU A 261 21.78 9.80 -1.79
C GLU A 261 21.08 10.23 -3.09
N ASN A 262 20.18 9.38 -3.60
CA ASN A 262 19.36 9.65 -4.79
C ASN A 262 17.87 9.69 -4.42
N PRO A 263 17.38 10.76 -3.78
CA PRO A 263 16.02 10.81 -3.26
C PRO A 263 14.96 10.79 -4.36
N THR A 264 15.24 11.32 -5.54
CA THR A 264 14.22 11.52 -6.59
C THR A 264 13.84 10.25 -7.36
N ALA A 265 14.63 9.18 -7.22
CA ALA A 265 14.44 7.92 -7.93
C ALA A 265 14.19 6.76 -6.94
N LYS A 266 13.42 5.76 -7.36
CA LYS A 266 13.09 4.59 -6.53
C LYS A 266 13.90 3.36 -6.93
N HIS A 267 15.20 3.42 -6.67
CA HIS A 267 16.19 2.36 -7.00
C HIS A 267 16.07 1.21 -6.01
N ALA A 268 16.37 -0.01 -6.47
CA ALA A 268 16.46 -1.18 -5.60
C ALA A 268 17.51 -1.02 -4.50
N HIS A 269 18.61 -0.29 -4.76
CA HIS A 269 19.63 0.02 -3.76
C HIS A 269 19.06 0.67 -2.49
N TRP A 270 18.05 1.55 -2.63
CA TRP A 270 17.38 2.13 -1.45
C TRP A 270 16.72 1.08 -0.55
N ALA A 271 16.24 -0.03 -1.11
CA ALA A 271 15.70 -1.13 -0.31
C ALA A 271 16.78 -1.87 0.48
N GLU A 272 18.02 -1.90 -0.01
CA GLU A 272 19.18 -2.44 0.71
C GLU A 272 19.63 -1.48 1.82
N ASP A 273 19.82 -0.20 1.49
CA ASP A 273 20.30 0.83 2.41
C ASP A 273 19.44 0.96 3.66
N ARG A 274 18.12 0.84 3.48
CA ARG A 274 17.17 0.98 4.59
C ARG A 274 16.97 -0.31 5.38
N LYS A 275 17.50 -1.46 4.95
CA LYS A 275 17.31 -2.76 5.64
C LYS A 275 17.72 -2.71 7.11
N PRO A 276 18.89 -2.16 7.50
CA PRO A 276 19.25 -2.02 8.92
C PRO A 276 18.32 -1.09 9.70
N LEU A 277 17.64 -0.16 9.02
CA LEU A 277 16.68 0.77 9.63
C LEU A 277 15.30 0.13 9.78
N GLU A 278 14.91 -0.78 8.89
CA GLU A 278 13.65 -1.54 9.01
C GLU A 278 13.61 -2.39 10.29
N ASP A 279 14.77 -2.83 10.80
CA ASP A 279 14.90 -3.54 12.08
C ASP A 279 14.49 -2.68 13.29
N LEU A 280 14.45 -1.34 13.14
CA LEU A 280 13.97 -0.43 14.17
C LEU A 280 12.43 -0.33 14.21
N ILE A 281 11.73 -0.86 13.20
CA ILE A 281 10.26 -0.89 13.14
C ILE A 281 9.74 -2.10 13.95
N ILE A 282 9.97 -2.04 15.25
CA ILE A 282 9.43 -2.96 16.25
C ILE A 282 8.22 -2.33 16.92
N ASP A 283 7.25 -3.13 17.38
CA ASP A 283 6.12 -2.57 18.14
C ASP A 283 6.61 -1.82 19.40
N PRO A 284 6.15 -0.58 19.67
CA PRO A 284 5.05 0.18 19.03
C PRO A 284 5.47 1.12 17.89
N VAL A 285 6.72 1.10 17.44
CA VAL A 285 7.21 1.89 16.30
C VAL A 285 6.58 1.41 14.99
N ASN A 286 6.12 2.37 14.19
CA ASN A 286 5.47 2.15 12.89
C ASN A 286 6.32 2.54 11.71
N GLU A 287 7.19 3.53 11.90
CA GLU A 287 7.98 4.13 10.84
C GLU A 287 9.24 4.75 11.42
N VAL A 288 10.29 4.79 10.62
CA VAL A 288 11.53 5.51 10.91
C VAL A 288 11.54 6.74 10.00
N VAL A 289 11.65 7.93 10.58
CA VAL A 289 11.76 9.19 9.84
C VAL A 289 13.20 9.65 9.84
N LEU A 290 13.71 9.93 8.65
CA LEU A 290 15.07 10.39 8.44
C LEU A 290 15.18 11.89 8.73
N TYR A 291 16.29 12.28 9.35
CA TYR A 291 16.63 13.69 9.53
C TYR A 291 18.09 13.99 9.16
N ASP A 292 18.30 15.18 8.63
CA ASP A 292 19.61 15.72 8.36
C ASP A 292 20.26 16.19 9.68
N HIS A 293 21.43 15.66 10.01
CA HIS A 293 22.07 15.93 11.30
C HIS A 293 22.72 17.31 11.44
N THR A 294 22.97 17.99 10.34
CA THR A 294 23.58 19.33 10.34
C THR A 294 22.50 20.38 10.59
N THR A 295 21.34 20.19 9.97
CA THR A 295 20.23 21.14 9.98
C THR A 295 19.08 20.75 10.91
N LEU A 296 19.05 19.48 11.36
CA LEU A 296 18.00 18.86 12.16
C LEU A 296 16.63 18.79 11.47
N PHE A 297 16.59 18.91 10.15
CA PHE A 297 15.37 18.86 9.36
C PHE A 297 14.94 17.43 9.03
N CYS A 298 13.63 17.17 9.14
CA CYS A 298 13.05 15.89 8.71
C CYS A 298 12.84 15.88 7.20
N THR A 299 13.15 14.75 6.56
CA THR A 299 13.03 14.56 5.12
C THR A 299 11.85 13.66 4.76
N GLU A 300 12.04 12.34 4.82
CA GLU A 300 11.03 11.33 4.54
C GLU A 300 11.14 10.14 5.52
N GLY A 301 10.13 9.29 5.57
CA GLY A 301 10.21 7.99 6.22
C GLY A 301 10.84 6.94 5.30
N LEU A 302 11.18 5.76 5.82
CA LEU A 302 11.79 4.70 4.99
C LEU A 302 10.89 4.29 3.81
N SER A 303 9.58 4.35 4.02
CA SER A 303 8.56 3.94 3.06
C SER A 303 7.48 4.99 2.78
N SER A 304 7.59 6.18 3.39
CA SER A 304 6.52 7.17 3.43
C SER A 304 7.05 8.60 3.26
N ASN A 305 6.20 9.49 2.74
CA ASN A 305 6.49 10.93 2.75
C ASN A 305 6.09 11.54 4.08
N PHE A 306 6.84 12.55 4.51
CA PHE A 306 6.60 13.24 5.77
C PHE A 306 5.91 14.59 5.55
N PHE A 307 4.90 14.87 6.37
CA PHE A 307 4.15 16.13 6.35
C PHE A 307 3.96 16.61 7.78
N VAL A 308 3.97 17.92 7.97
CA VAL A 308 3.56 18.57 9.22
C VAL A 308 2.47 19.60 8.95
N ILE A 309 1.55 19.75 9.88
CA ILE A 309 0.59 20.86 9.86
C ILE A 309 1.13 21.94 10.78
N GLN A 310 1.33 23.13 10.22
CA GLN A 310 1.85 24.28 10.94
C GLN A 310 0.82 25.40 10.93
N LYS A 311 0.75 26.15 12.03
CA LYS A 311 0.00 27.41 12.08
C LYS A 311 0.78 28.47 11.31
N LYS A 312 0.12 29.16 10.39
CA LYS A 312 0.71 30.27 9.63
C LYS A 312 1.16 31.37 10.58
N ASN A 313 2.35 31.92 10.33
CA ASN A 313 2.81 33.10 11.04
C ASN A 313 1.89 34.26 10.64
N LYS A 314 1.16 34.82 11.61
CA LYS A 314 0.31 36.00 11.38
C LYS A 314 1.22 37.20 11.20
N SER A 315 1.74 37.41 9.99
CA SER A 315 2.35 38.69 9.63
C SER A 315 1.23 39.73 9.49
N ASP A 316 1.01 40.51 10.55
CA ASP A 316 0.21 41.75 10.67
C ASP A 316 -0.72 42.15 9.50
N LYS A 317 -1.79 41.38 9.28
CA LYS A 317 -2.90 41.84 8.43
C LYS A 317 -4.24 41.77 9.18
N SER A 318 -4.64 42.97 9.59
CA SER A 318 -6.00 43.45 9.89
C SER A 318 -7.10 42.38 9.98
N PHE A 319 -7.43 42.04 11.22
CA PHE A 319 -8.52 41.16 11.63
C PHE A 319 -9.85 41.61 10.99
N LYS A 320 -10.27 40.96 9.90
CA LYS A 320 -11.63 41.14 9.37
C LYS A 320 -12.63 40.52 10.35
N LYS A 321 -13.72 41.28 10.57
CA LYS A 321 -14.78 41.07 11.57
C LYS A 321 -15.35 39.64 11.50
N ARG A 322 -15.36 38.96 12.65
CA ARG A 322 -15.87 37.58 12.83
C ARG A 322 -17.31 37.45 12.34
N ILE A 323 -17.52 36.63 11.30
CA ILE A 323 -18.83 36.09 10.93
C ILE A 323 -18.99 34.74 11.63
N ASN A 324 -20.17 34.45 12.18
CA ASN A 324 -20.46 33.16 12.82
C ASN A 324 -20.32 32.01 11.81
N PRO A 325 -19.47 31.01 12.07
CA PRO A 325 -19.15 30.02 11.07
C PRO A 325 -20.22 28.92 10.91
N THR A 326 -20.68 28.69 9.66
CA THR A 326 -21.32 27.44 9.22
C THR A 326 -20.28 26.30 9.04
N ASN A 327 -20.70 25.05 8.84
CA ASN A 327 -19.75 23.92 8.68
C ASN A 327 -18.71 24.14 7.56
N ASN A 328 -19.08 24.75 6.42
CA ASN A 328 -18.14 25.09 5.34
C ASN A 328 -17.09 26.12 5.77
N SER A 329 -17.46 27.03 6.67
CA SER A 329 -16.52 28.03 7.16
C SER A 329 -15.53 27.48 8.19
N LYS A 330 -15.74 26.29 8.76
CA LYS A 330 -14.71 25.67 9.61
C LYS A 330 -13.46 25.30 8.80
N LEU A 331 -13.63 24.70 7.62
CA LEU A 331 -12.51 24.38 6.73
C LEU A 331 -11.81 25.65 6.25
N LEU A 332 -12.58 26.67 5.85
CA LEU A 332 -12.05 27.96 5.43
C LEU A 332 -11.22 28.63 6.54
N LEU A 333 -11.72 28.66 7.78
CA LEU A 333 -10.98 29.18 8.93
C LEU A 333 -9.68 28.40 9.17
N MET A 334 -9.72 27.08 8.97
CA MET A 334 -8.53 26.24 9.15
C MET A 334 -7.52 26.42 8.03
N SER A 335 -7.93 26.60 6.78
CA SER A 335 -7.01 26.87 5.67
C SER A 335 -6.44 28.30 5.74
N GLU A 336 -7.13 29.24 6.36
CA GLU A 336 -6.60 30.58 6.66
C GLU A 336 -5.58 30.58 7.80
N GLU A 337 -5.72 29.69 8.79
CA GLU A 337 -4.85 29.66 9.97
C GLU A 337 -3.68 28.67 9.83
N TYR A 338 -3.79 27.64 9.00
CA TYR A 338 -2.82 26.55 8.93
C TYR A 338 -2.35 26.29 7.49
N GLU A 339 -1.16 25.71 7.40
CA GLU A 339 -0.53 25.25 6.18
C GLU A 339 0.01 23.83 6.36
N VAL A 340 0.08 23.09 5.26
CA VAL A 340 0.75 21.79 5.17
C VAL A 340 2.19 22.05 4.75
N VAL A 341 3.14 21.54 5.51
CA VAL A 341 4.57 21.66 5.18
C VAL A 341 5.15 20.29 4.90
N THR A 342 5.96 20.19 3.85
CA THR A 342 6.70 18.97 3.48
C THR A 342 8.08 19.35 2.93
N CYS A 343 9.00 18.38 2.93
CA CYS A 343 10.37 18.58 2.46
C CYS A 343 10.39 18.99 0.97
N PRO A 344 11.34 19.84 0.53
CA PRO A 344 11.53 20.16 -0.89
C PRO A 344 11.61 18.90 -1.77
N THR A 345 10.99 18.94 -2.95
CA THR A 345 10.78 17.76 -3.81
C THR A 345 12.04 17.23 -4.49
N ASP A 346 13.13 18.00 -4.48
CA ASP A 346 14.47 17.62 -4.88
C ASP A 346 15.22 16.83 -3.81
N LYS A 347 14.79 16.92 -2.54
CA LYS A 347 15.41 16.24 -1.39
C LYS A 347 14.72 14.94 -0.98
N ILE A 348 13.55 14.63 -1.55
CA ILE A 348 12.76 13.43 -1.21
C ILE A 348 12.18 12.74 -2.43
N LEU A 349 11.81 11.48 -2.26
CA LEU A 349 11.06 10.76 -3.28
C LEU A 349 9.60 11.23 -3.33
N ILE A 350 9.14 11.75 -4.46
CA ILE A 350 7.74 12.12 -4.63
C ILE A 350 6.86 10.86 -4.69
N GLY A 351 6.21 10.52 -3.58
CA GLY A 351 5.29 9.39 -3.50
C GLY A 351 3.96 9.67 -4.19
N THR A 352 3.33 8.60 -4.70
CA THR A 352 1.98 8.67 -5.30
C THR A 352 0.96 9.25 -4.32
N ILE A 353 1.01 8.81 -3.06
CA ILE A 353 0.11 9.31 -2.01
C ILE A 353 0.39 10.78 -1.70
N MET A 354 1.66 11.20 -1.67
CA MET A 354 2.00 12.61 -1.49
C MET A 354 1.38 13.49 -2.56
N GLN A 355 1.43 13.06 -3.84
CA GLN A 355 0.79 13.80 -4.92
C GLN A 355 -0.73 13.92 -4.70
N ILE A 356 -1.40 12.85 -4.27
CA ILE A 356 -2.83 12.89 -3.95
C ILE A 356 -3.13 13.86 -2.81
N VAL A 357 -2.32 13.86 -1.74
CA VAL A 357 -2.44 14.81 -0.63
C VAL A 357 -2.30 16.25 -1.12
N ILE A 358 -1.31 16.53 -1.97
CA ILE A 358 -1.08 17.86 -2.55
C ILE A 358 -2.27 18.29 -3.43
N ASP A 359 -2.78 17.41 -4.28
CA ASP A 359 -3.91 17.69 -5.16
C ASP A 359 -5.16 18.05 -4.35
N ILE A 360 -5.44 17.31 -3.26
CA ILE A 360 -6.54 17.59 -2.34
C ILE A 360 -6.35 18.93 -1.63
N CYS A 361 -5.14 19.22 -1.16
CA CYS A 361 -4.87 20.50 -0.51
C CYS A 361 -5.16 21.67 -1.48
N LYS A 362 -4.76 21.55 -2.76
CA LYS A 362 -5.09 22.55 -3.78
C LYS A 362 -6.60 22.70 -3.99
N LEU A 363 -7.33 21.59 -4.12
CA LEU A 363 -8.78 21.59 -4.31
C LEU A 363 -9.52 22.23 -3.13
N ASP A 364 -9.03 22.01 -1.91
CA ASP A 364 -9.62 22.51 -0.67
C ASP A 364 -9.05 23.89 -0.26
N ASN A 365 -8.25 24.54 -1.12
CA ASN A 365 -7.56 25.82 -0.87
C ASN A 365 -6.71 25.82 0.43
N ILE A 366 -6.03 24.72 0.72
CA ILE A 366 -5.06 24.56 1.81
C ILE A 366 -3.66 24.77 1.23
N ASP A 367 -2.91 25.71 1.79
CA ASP A 367 -1.54 25.98 1.34
C ASP A 367 -0.62 24.80 1.64
N VAL A 368 0.16 24.41 0.62
CA VAL A 368 1.26 23.45 0.75
C VAL A 368 2.58 24.17 0.55
N VAL A 369 3.41 24.19 1.58
CA VAL A 369 4.71 24.84 1.58
C VAL A 369 5.81 23.78 1.51
N TYR A 370 6.66 23.90 0.51
CA TYR A 370 7.85 23.06 0.32
C TYR A 370 9.03 23.74 1.00
N ARG A 371 9.29 23.37 2.26
CA ARG A 371 10.44 23.88 3.00
C ARG A 371 10.90 22.85 4.02
N ASP A 372 12.11 23.06 4.49
CA ASP A 372 12.68 22.25 5.54
C ASP A 372 11.77 22.27 6.78
N SER A 373 11.37 21.07 7.22
CA SER A 373 10.34 20.90 8.25
C SER A 373 10.96 20.56 9.61
N HIS A 374 10.49 21.27 10.64
CA HIS A 374 10.77 20.94 12.03
C HIS A 374 9.61 20.17 12.65
N ILE A 375 9.92 19.32 13.62
CA ILE A 375 8.88 18.63 14.40
C ILE A 375 8.29 19.62 15.41
N ALA A 376 7.09 20.11 15.12
CA ALA A 376 6.23 20.80 16.08
C ALA A 376 4.98 19.95 16.32
N LEU A 377 4.87 19.37 17.53
CA LEU A 377 3.88 18.35 17.87
C LEU A 377 2.62 18.96 18.48
N LYS A 378 1.49 19.00 17.76
CA LYS A 378 0.14 19.20 18.34
C LYS A 378 -0.97 18.54 17.53
N ASN A 379 -1.86 17.80 18.20
CA ASN A 379 -3.12 17.25 17.64
C ASN A 379 -3.92 18.36 16.95
N HIS A 380 -4.17 18.24 15.64
CA HIS A 380 -4.84 19.29 14.87
C HIS A 380 -5.99 18.75 14.00
N PRO A 381 -7.21 19.36 14.05
CA PRO A 381 -8.37 18.90 13.26
C PRO A 381 -8.16 18.88 11.74
N LEU A 382 -7.21 19.66 11.20
CA LEU A 382 -6.96 19.70 9.74
C LEU A 382 -6.43 18.37 9.22
N ILE A 383 -5.73 17.65 10.10
CA ILE A 383 -5.16 16.34 9.81
C ILE A 383 -6.28 15.34 9.54
N GLU A 384 -7.34 15.36 10.35
CA GLU A 384 -8.48 14.47 10.21
C GLU A 384 -9.26 14.77 8.92
N HIS A 385 -9.42 16.06 8.58
CA HIS A 385 -10.03 16.49 7.33
C HIS A 385 -9.25 15.98 6.11
N ILE A 386 -7.93 16.24 6.04
CA ILE A 386 -7.09 15.80 4.93
C ILE A 386 -7.10 14.27 4.82
N ALA A 387 -6.96 13.55 5.94
CA ALA A 387 -6.99 12.09 5.93
C ALA A 387 -8.31 11.55 5.35
N LYS A 388 -9.46 12.11 5.77
CA LYS A 388 -10.76 11.73 5.23
C LYS A 388 -10.86 11.99 3.72
N ARG A 389 -10.45 13.18 3.27
CA ARG A 389 -10.50 13.55 1.84
C ARG A 389 -9.60 12.66 0.98
N VAL A 390 -8.44 12.26 1.49
CA VAL A 390 -7.57 11.32 0.76
C VAL A 390 -8.24 9.96 0.65
N LEU A 391 -8.86 9.45 1.72
CA LEU A 391 -9.59 8.19 1.64
C LEU A 391 -10.72 8.25 0.59
N ASP A 392 -11.41 9.38 0.49
CA ASP A 392 -12.44 9.59 -0.52
C ASP A 392 -11.84 9.66 -1.94
N GLN A 393 -10.74 10.38 -2.13
CA GLN A 393 -10.06 10.46 -3.44
C GLN A 393 -9.48 9.10 -3.88
N LEU A 394 -8.94 8.30 -2.96
CA LEU A 394 -8.44 6.96 -3.30
C LEU A 394 -9.54 6.05 -3.82
N LYS A 395 -10.79 6.20 -3.33
CA LYS A 395 -11.95 5.49 -3.88
C LYS A 395 -12.25 5.96 -5.31
N VAL A 396 -12.21 7.26 -5.56
CA VAL A 396 -12.44 7.82 -6.91
C VAL A 396 -11.34 7.39 -7.88
N ASP A 397 -10.08 7.46 -7.48
CA ASP A 397 -8.93 7.08 -8.32
C ASP A 397 -8.92 5.56 -8.61
N SER A 398 -9.56 4.75 -7.76
CA SER A 398 -9.78 3.32 -8.04
C SER A 398 -10.91 3.05 -9.02
N CYS A 399 -11.75 4.04 -9.35
CA CYS A 399 -12.83 3.90 -10.33
C CYS A 399 -12.38 4.05 -11.79
N LYS A 400 -11.07 4.21 -12.07
CA LYS A 400 -10.56 3.96 -13.43
C LYS A 400 -10.55 2.45 -13.64
N ILE A 401 -11.66 1.97 -14.18
CA ILE A 401 -11.99 0.55 -14.37
C ILE A 401 -10.94 -0.10 -15.27
N LEU A 402 -10.42 -1.24 -14.79
CA LEU A 402 -9.65 -2.21 -15.58
C LEU A 402 -10.58 -2.98 -16.52
#